data_AF-A0A948PZE4-F1
#
_entry.id   AF-A0A948PZE4-F1
#
_cell.length_a   1.000
_cell.length_b   1.000
_cell.length_c   1.000
_cell.angle_alpha   90.00
_cell.angle_beta   90.00
_cell.angle_gamma   90.00
#
_symmetry.space_group_name_H-M   'P 1'
#
loop_
_entity.id
_entity.type
_entity.pdbx_description
1 polymer ?
#
loop_
_entity_poly.entity_id
_entity_poly.type
_entity_poly.pdbx_seq_one_letter_code
_entity_poly.pdbx_strand_id
1 'polypeptide(L)' 'MSDKVGKIVLAYSGGLDTSVILSWLMDTYQCPVV' A
#
# COMPACT_ATOMS: atom_id res chain seq x y z
N MET A 1 -1.78 -22.72 -0.15
CA MET A 1 -1.79 -21.74 -1.25
C MET A 1 -1.63 -20.38 -0.59
N SER A 2 -0.52 -19.68 -0.80
CA SER A 2 -0.36 -18.33 -0.24
C SER A 2 -1.10 -17.38 -1.17
N ASP A 3 -2.23 -16.84 -0.71
CA ASP A 3 -2.96 -15.80 -1.42
C ASP A 3 -2.03 -14.62 -1.70
N LYS A 4 -1.73 -14.38 -2.98
CA LYS A 4 -0.99 -13.18 -3.41
C LYS A 4 -1.87 -11.96 -3.14
N VAL A 5 -1.32 -10.98 -2.43
CA VAL A 5 -1.99 -9.69 -2.22
C VAL A 5 -2.15 -9.02 -3.59
N GLY A 6 -3.38 -8.98 -4.10
CA GLY A 6 -3.69 -8.44 -5.44
C GLY A 6 -4.00 -6.94 -5.44
N LYS A 7 -4.41 -6.38 -4.30
CA LYS A 7 -4.79 -4.98 -4.13
C LYS A 7 -4.77 -4.59 -2.66
N ILE A 8 -4.30 -3.38 -2.35
CA ILE A 8 -4.33 -2.80 -1.00
C ILE A 8 -5.17 -1.53 -1.06
N VAL A 9 -6.02 -1.32 -0.05
CA VAL A 9 -6.79 -0.08 0.11
C VAL A 9 -6.26 0.66 1.33
N LEU A 10 -5.77 1.89 1.14
CA LEU A 10 -5.20 2.71 2.20
C LEU A 10 -6.07 3.93 2.45
N ALA A 11 -6.53 4.09 3.70
CA ALA A 11 -7.13 5.33 4.14
C ALA A 11 -6.04 6.42 4.19
N TYR A 12 -5.93 7.20 3.12
CA TYR A 12 -4.90 8.23 2.95
C TYR A 12 -5.43 9.60 3.37
N SER A 13 -4.85 10.18 4.43
CA SER A 13 -5.21 11.52 4.92
C SER A 13 -4.36 12.63 4.31
N GLY A 14 -3.26 12.30 3.62
CA GLY A 14 -2.29 13.28 3.09
C GLY A 14 -1.18 13.67 4.07
N GLY A 15 -1.15 13.10 5.27
CA GLY A 15 -0.08 13.31 6.24
C GLY A 15 1.20 12.55 5.89
N LEU A 16 2.33 12.99 6.44
CA LEU A 16 3.65 12.36 6.23
C LEU A 16 3.61 10.85 6.49
N ASP A 17 2.99 10.43 7.59
CA ASP A 17 2.89 9.02 7.97
C ASP A 17 2.15 8.20 6.90
N THR A 18 1.03 8.72 6.38
CA THR A 18 0.26 8.04 5.34
C THR A 18 0.99 8.02 3.99
N SER A 19 1.80 9.05 3.69
CA SER A 19 2.62 9.11 2.48
C SER A 19 3.79 8.14 2.50
N VAL A 20 4.44 8.00 3.65
CA VAL A 20 5.55 7.04 3.82
C VAL A 20 5.02 5.60 3.72
N ILE A 21 3.89 5.31 4.38
CA ILE A 21 3.25 3.99 4.31
C ILE A 21 2.83 3.65 2.87
N LEU A 22 2.27 4.62 2.13
CA LEU A 22 1.89 4.44 0.73
C LEU A 22 3.08 3.96 -0.13
N SER A 23 4.21 4.67 -0.05
CA SER A 23 5.43 4.32 -0.80
C SER A 23 5.96 2.93 -0.41
N TRP A 24 6.00 2.62 0.88
CA TRP A 24 6.46 1.32 1.37
C TRP A 24 5.59 0.15 0.89
N LEU A 25 4.27 0.33 0.84
CA LEU A 25 3.34 -0.68 0.36
C LEU A 25 3.51 -0.95 -1.15
N MET A 26 3.74 0.10 -1.94
CA MET A 26 4.02 -0.03 -3.37
C MET A 26 5.30 -0.83 -3.61
N ASP A 27 6.38 -0.52 -2.89
CA ASP A 27 7.67 -1.20 -3.05
C ASP A 27 7.62 -2.66 -2.57
N THR A 28 6.96 -2.92 -1.44
CA THR A 28 6.97 -4.24 -0.79
C THR A 28 6.10 -5.25 -1.52
N TYR A 29 4.91 -4.84 -1.96
CA TYR A 29 3.89 -5.76 -2.49
C TYR A 29 3.78 -5.72 -4.01
N GLN A 30 4.38 -4.74 -4.69
CA GLN A 30 4.37 -4.60 -6.15
C GLN A 30 2.95 -4.75 -6.74
N CYS A 31 1.96 -4.24 -6.00
CA CYS A 31 0.55 -4.34 -6.32
C CYS A 31 -0.13 -2.96 -6.20
N PRO A 32 -1.26 -2.74 -6.87
CA PRO A 32 -1.98 -1.48 -6.78
C PRO A 32 -2.41 -1.15 -5.34
N VAL A 33 -2.06 0.05 -4.87
CA VAL A 33 -2.55 0.65 -3.62
C VAL A 33 -3.51 1.79 -3.98
N VAL A 34 -4.73 1.76 -3.43
CA VAL A 34 -5.82 2.70 -3.76
C VAL A 34 -6.39 3.37 -2.51
#